data_AF-A0A932LRI4-F1
#
_entry.id   AF-A0A932LRI4-F1
#
_cell.length_a   1.000
_cell.length_b   1.000
_cell.length_c   1.000
_cell.angle_alpha   90.00
_cell.angle_beta   90.00
_cell.angle_gamma   90.00
#
_symmetry.space_group_name_H-M   'P 1'
#
loop_
_entity.id
_entity.type
_entity.pdbx_description
1 polymer ?
#
loop_
_entity_poly.entity_id
_entity_poly.type
_entity_poly.pdbx_seq_one_letter_code
_entity_poly.pdbx_strand_id
1 'polypeptide(L)'
;MDLDEFTHITLTVLEDQGTAAYAPTIIAAETVQVIQNIPEGFDHREALQETILRLGLSQSDFFFGVKSGPGEVTTGFHTAISTQFQLISEMKQGFVVSAMKDCPWWTLGRGRDQ
;
A
#
# COMPACT_ATOMS: atom_id res chain seq x y z
N MET A 1 0.63 -3.28 15.96
CA MET A 1 0.70 -2.23 14.94
C MET A 1 -0.68 -2.08 14.34
N ASP A 2 -1.20 -0.87 14.29
CA ASP A 2 -2.42 -0.55 13.55
C ASP A 2 -2.10 0.22 12.24
N LEU A 3 -3.13 0.57 11.47
CA LEU A 3 -2.96 1.26 10.20
C LEU A 3 -2.39 2.68 10.39
N ASP A 4 -2.75 3.38 11.47
CA ASP A 4 -2.27 4.73 11.75
C ASP A 4 -0.77 4.71 12.06
N GLU A 5 -0.32 3.78 12.89
CA GLU A 5 1.11 3.56 13.17
C GLU A 5 1.89 3.21 11.90
N PHE A 6 1.36 2.28 11.09
CA PHE A 6 2.00 1.90 9.82
C PHE A 6 2.10 3.09 8.85
N THR A 7 1.06 3.91 8.76
CA THR A 7 1.05 5.12 7.92
C THR A 7 2.06 6.15 8.40
N HIS A 8 2.24 6.32 9.72
CA HIS A 8 3.26 7.22 10.27
C HIS A 8 4.68 6.74 9.97
N ILE A 9 4.94 5.43 10.05
CA ILE A 9 6.24 4.87 9.64
C ILE A 9 6.49 5.13 8.15
N THR A 10 5.45 4.93 7.32
CA THR A 10 5.52 5.21 5.88
C THR A 10 5.82 6.68 5.61
N LEU A 11 5.19 7.61 6.36
CA LEU A 11 5.49 9.05 6.26
C LEU A 11 6.96 9.36 6.52
N THR A 12 7.58 8.77 7.55
CA THR A 12 9.01 8.97 7.84
C THR A 12 9.89 8.55 6.66
N VAL A 13 9.55 7.45 5.97
CA VAL A 13 10.26 7.03 4.76
C VAL A 13 10.07 8.03 3.63
N LEU A 14 8.85 8.55 3.46
CA LEU A 14 8.53 9.53 2.42
C LEU A 14 9.19 10.89 2.65
N GLU A 15 9.37 11.30 3.90
CA GLU A 15 10.10 12.54 4.25
C GLU A 15 11.58 12.47 3.88
N ASP A 16 12.18 11.28 3.97
CA ASP A 16 13.58 11.05 3.62
C ASP A 16 13.79 10.88 2.10
N GLN A 17 12.89 10.16 1.42
CA GLN A 17 13.12 9.67 0.05
C GLN A 17 12.19 10.27 -1.01
N GLY A 18 11.09 10.90 -0.59
CA GLY A 18 10.02 11.37 -1.45
C GLY A 18 9.14 10.24 -2.01
N THR A 19 7.97 10.61 -2.55
CA THR A 19 7.01 9.65 -3.13
C THR A 19 7.52 8.99 -4.41
N ALA A 20 8.41 9.67 -5.15
CA ALA A 20 8.93 9.18 -6.41
C ALA A 20 9.72 7.90 -6.26
N ALA A 21 10.51 7.78 -5.19
CA ALA A 21 11.38 6.65 -4.89
C ALA A 21 10.71 5.55 -4.06
N TYR A 22 9.45 5.76 -3.63
CA TYR A 22 8.77 4.83 -2.75
C TYR A 22 8.48 3.48 -3.43
N ALA A 23 9.12 2.43 -2.93
CA ALA A 23 8.92 1.06 -3.36
C ALA A 23 7.73 0.42 -2.63
N PRO A 24 6.83 -0.31 -3.32
CA PRO A 24 5.72 -0.98 -2.66
C PRO A 24 6.21 -1.94 -1.57
N THR A 25 5.54 -1.94 -0.43
CA THR A 25 5.95 -2.68 0.76
C THR A 25 4.76 -3.45 1.31
N ILE A 26 5.01 -4.69 1.77
CA ILE A 26 4.05 -5.55 2.46
C ILE A 26 4.67 -5.95 3.80
N ILE A 27 3.89 -5.88 4.88
CA ILE A 27 4.27 -6.40 6.19
C ILE A 27 3.22 -7.43 6.61
N ALA A 28 3.63 -8.70 6.70
CA ALA A 28 2.77 -9.81 7.08
C ALA A 28 3.47 -10.63 8.17
N ALA A 29 2.77 -10.87 9.29
CA ALA A 29 3.34 -11.47 10.50
C ALA A 29 4.64 -10.76 10.93
N GLU A 30 5.79 -11.44 10.86
CA GLU A 30 7.11 -10.89 11.22
C GLU A 30 7.98 -10.59 9.99
N THR A 31 7.40 -10.63 8.79
CA THR A 31 8.14 -10.44 7.54
C THR A 31 7.83 -9.10 6.89
N VAL A 32 8.88 -8.43 6.44
CA VAL A 32 8.80 -7.20 5.62
C VAL A 32 9.26 -7.54 4.22
N GLN A 33 8.38 -7.36 3.25
CA GLN A 33 8.66 -7.57 1.84
C GLN A 33 8.60 -6.23 1.11
N VAL A 34 9.75 -5.77 0.61
CA VAL A 34 9.82 -4.62 -0.28
C VAL A 34 9.89 -5.13 -1.73
N ILE A 35 9.04 -4.60 -2.60
CA ILE A 35 8.96 -4.95 -4.01
C ILE A 35 9.87 -3.99 -4.77
N GLN A 36 11.09 -4.45 -5.02
CA GLN A 36 12.14 -3.68 -5.70
C GLN A 36 12.16 -3.98 -7.21
N ASN A 37 12.83 -3.12 -7.97
CA ASN A 37 13.08 -3.29 -9.41
C ASN A 37 11.80 -3.41 -10.26
N ILE A 38 10.73 -2.71 -9.89
CA ILE A 38 9.56 -2.56 -10.76
C ILE A 38 10.01 -1.73 -11.98
N PRO A 39 9.88 -2.24 -13.22
CA PRO A 39 10.34 -1.52 -14.39
C PRO A 39 9.62 -0.17 -14.55
N GLU A 40 10.30 0.81 -15.15
CA GLU A 40 9.69 2.12 -15.40
C GLU A 40 8.43 1.97 -16.26
N GLY A 41 7.37 2.69 -15.89
CA GLY A 41 6.07 2.64 -16.57
C GLY A 41 5.14 1.50 -16.15
N PHE A 42 5.60 0.57 -15.29
CA PHE A 42 4.72 -0.45 -14.72
C PHE A 42 3.89 0.10 -13.56
N ASP A 43 2.68 -0.44 -13.40
CA ASP A 43 1.78 -0.05 -12.32
C ASP A 43 2.20 -0.72 -11.00
N HIS A 44 2.62 0.10 -10.04
CA HIS A 44 3.01 -0.35 -8.70
C HIS A 44 1.85 -1.04 -7.97
N ARG A 45 0.59 -0.67 -8.27
CA ARG A 45 -0.62 -1.25 -7.68
C ARG A 45 -0.86 -2.67 -8.17
N GLU A 46 -0.59 -2.94 -9.45
CA GLU A 46 -0.67 -4.28 -10.02
C GLU A 46 0.45 -5.15 -9.45
N ALA A 47 1.70 -4.66 -9.46
CA ALA A 47 2.85 -5.39 -8.93
C ALA A 47 2.67 -5.78 -7.45
N LEU A 48 2.07 -4.91 -6.64
CA LEU A 48 1.68 -5.21 -5.26
C LEU A 48 0.69 -6.37 -5.19
N GLN A 49 -0.44 -6.27 -5.91
CA GLN A 49 -1.50 -7.28 -5.87
C GLN A 49 -1.02 -8.64 -6.39
N GLU A 50 -0.24 -8.67 -7.47
CA GLU A 50 0.37 -9.90 -7.98
C GLU A 50 1.32 -10.54 -6.96
N THR A 51 2.10 -9.72 -6.25
CA THR A 51 2.99 -10.22 -5.20
C THR A 51 2.20 -10.79 -4.03
N ILE A 52 1.13 -10.14 -3.59
CA ILE A 52 0.22 -10.65 -2.55
C ILE A 52 -0.36 -12.01 -2.96
N LEU A 53 -0.82 -12.15 -4.20
CA LEU A 53 -1.34 -13.42 -4.73
C LEU A 53 -0.27 -14.52 -4.76
N ARG A 54 0.93 -14.20 -5.26
CA ARG A 54 2.06 -15.13 -5.34
C ARG A 54 2.49 -15.63 -3.96
N LEU A 55 2.41 -14.77 -2.95
CA LEU A 55 2.75 -15.11 -1.56
C LEU A 55 1.60 -15.83 -0.82
N GLY A 56 0.42 -15.98 -1.43
CA GLY A 56 -0.74 -16.63 -0.81
C GLY A 56 -1.35 -15.82 0.34
N LEU A 57 -1.13 -14.50 0.38
CA LEU A 57 -1.52 -13.64 1.49
C LEU A 57 -2.98 -13.16 1.42
N SER A 58 -3.74 -13.51 0.39
CA SER A 58 -5.11 -13.02 0.16
C SER A 58 -6.13 -13.33 1.26
N GLN A 59 -5.79 -14.20 2.22
CA GLN A 59 -6.62 -14.56 3.37
C GLN A 59 -5.88 -14.31 4.71
N SER A 60 -4.76 -13.59 4.65
CA SER A 60 -3.93 -13.26 5.82
C SER A 60 -4.09 -11.79 6.17
N ASP A 61 -3.81 -11.45 7.41
CA ASP A 61 -3.73 -10.06 7.83
C ASP A 61 -2.36 -9.49 7.45
N PHE A 62 -2.35 -8.35 6.75
CA PHE A 62 -1.12 -7.69 6.36
C PHE A 62 -1.30 -6.18 6.16
N PHE A 63 -0.23 -5.44 6.38
CA PHE A 63 -0.12 -4.03 6.01
C PHE A 63 0.54 -3.91 4.65
N PHE A 64 0.18 -2.88 3.91
CA PHE A 64 0.89 -2.54 2.68
C PHE A 64 0.94 -1.04 2.49
N GLY A 65 1.98 -0.58 1.79
CA GLY A 65 2.05 0.78 1.27
C GLY A 65 2.47 0.72 -0.20
N VAL A 66 1.85 1.50 -1.06
CA VAL A 66 2.11 1.49 -2.50
C VAL A 66 1.94 2.87 -3.10
N LYS A 67 2.83 3.23 -4.03
CA LYS A 67 2.66 4.40 -4.88
C LYS A 67 1.42 4.23 -5.74
N SER A 68 0.37 4.99 -5.46
CA SER A 68 -0.95 4.86 -6.09
C SER A 68 -1.22 5.94 -7.14
N GLY A 69 -0.38 6.98 -7.18
CA GLY A 69 -0.43 8.06 -8.16
C GLY A 69 0.78 9.00 -8.09
N PRO A 70 0.82 10.06 -8.92
CA PRO A 70 1.85 11.10 -8.82
C PRO A 70 1.75 11.85 -7.49
N GLY A 71 2.79 11.76 -6.64
CA GLY A 71 2.73 12.36 -5.30
C GLY A 71 1.82 11.62 -4.33
N GLU A 72 1.36 10.40 -4.65
CA GLU A 72 0.37 9.68 -3.85
C GLU A 72 0.87 8.30 -3.45
N VAL A 73 0.77 7.99 -2.17
CA VAL A 73 1.01 6.68 -1.60
C VAL A 73 -0.23 6.24 -0.84
N THR A 74 -0.79 5.09 -1.20
CA THR A 74 -1.87 4.47 -0.42
C THR A 74 -1.26 3.48 0.54
N THR A 75 -1.62 3.61 1.82
CA THR A 75 -1.39 2.59 2.83
C THR A 75 -2.68 1.84 3.10
N GLY A 76 -2.58 0.58 3.51
CA GLY A 76 -3.75 -0.18 3.90
C GLY A 76 -3.45 -1.34 4.82
N PHE A 77 -4.48 -1.75 5.53
CA PHE A 77 -4.50 -2.94 6.36
C PHE A 77 -5.55 -3.89 5.81
N HIS A 78 -5.07 -4.99 5.24
CA HIS A 78 -5.90 -6.06 4.70
C HIS A 78 -6.14 -7.12 5.76
N THR A 79 -7.35 -7.65 5.77
CA THR A 79 -7.78 -8.82 6.53
C THR A 79 -8.60 -9.73 5.61
N ALA A 80 -8.87 -10.96 6.03
CA ALA A 80 -9.70 -11.89 5.25
C ALA A 80 -11.10 -11.37 4.90
N ILE A 81 -11.63 -10.39 5.66
CA ILE A 81 -13.01 -9.89 5.52
C ILE A 81 -13.10 -8.47 4.96
N SER A 82 -12.05 -7.66 5.09
CA SER A 82 -12.11 -6.24 4.75
C SER A 82 -10.72 -5.66 4.53
N THR A 83 -10.66 -4.47 3.94
CA THR A 83 -9.42 -3.70 3.83
C THR A 83 -9.71 -2.25 4.19
N GLN A 84 -8.89 -1.71 5.08
CA GLN A 84 -8.88 -0.29 5.42
C GLN A 84 -7.78 0.40 4.63
N PHE A 85 -8.03 1.65 4.23
CA PHE A 85 -7.13 2.40 3.37
C PHE A 85 -6.95 3.83 3.87
N GLN A 86 -5.73 4.33 3.74
CA GLN A 86 -5.39 5.75 3.89
C GLN A 86 -4.59 6.21 2.67
N LEU A 87 -4.77 7.48 2.31
CA LEU A 87 -4.01 8.14 1.27
C LEU A 87 -3.05 9.13 1.91
N ILE A 88 -1.78 9.00 1.56
CA ILE A 88 -0.76 10.01 1.79
C ILE A 88 -0.60 10.79 0.49
N SER A 89 -0.89 12.09 0.52
CA SER A 89 -0.73 13.00 -0.61
C SER A 89 0.40 13.99 -0.34
N GLU A 90 1.32 14.10 -1.29
CA GLU A 90 2.39 15.08 -1.31
C GLU A 90 1.82 16.48 -1.60
N MET A 91 2.20 17.43 -0.77
CA MET A 91 1.85 18.84 -0.86
C MET A 91 3.13 19.67 -1.04
N LYS A 92 2.98 20.97 -1.35
CA LYS A 92 4.12 21.88 -1.51
C LYS A 92 5.08 21.91 -0.31
N GLN A 93 4.61 21.57 0.89
CA GLN A 93 5.37 21.59 2.14
C GLN A 93 5.01 20.39 3.02
N GLY A 94 5.28 19.18 2.52
CA GLY A 94 5.13 17.93 3.29
C GLY A 94 3.98 17.06 2.78
N PHE A 95 3.35 16.32 3.70
CA PHE A 95 2.36 15.30 3.38
C PHE A 95 1.06 15.49 4.16
N VAL A 96 -0.05 15.07 3.56
CA VAL A 96 -1.36 15.01 4.21
C VAL A 96 -1.88 13.58 4.17
N VAL A 97 -2.37 13.08 5.30
CA VAL A 97 -3.03 11.77 5.41
C VAL A 97 -4.54 11.96 5.40
N SER A 98 -5.23 11.17 4.58
CA SER A 98 -6.70 11.14 4.52
C SER A 98 -7.21 9.70 4.54
N ALA A 99 -8.28 9.44 5.29
CA ALA A 99 -8.97 8.16 5.23
C ALA A 99 -9.66 7.98 3.85
N MET A 100 -9.56 6.79 3.27
CA MET A 100 -10.23 6.45 2.03
C MET A 100 -11.46 5.57 2.30
N LYS A 101 -12.61 5.97 1.76
CA LYS A 101 -13.86 5.19 1.86
C LYS A 101 -13.94 4.05 0.84
N ASP A 102 -13.29 4.22 -0.31
CA ASP A 102 -13.20 3.22 -1.37
C ASP A 102 -11.81 3.30 -2.02
N CYS A 103 -11.34 2.17 -2.52
CA CYS A 103 -10.07 2.00 -3.21
C CYS A 103 -10.32 1.24 -4.53
N PRO A 104 -10.67 1.95 -5.63
CA PRO A 104 -11.18 1.32 -6.84
C PRO A 104 -10.23 0.32 -7.51
N TRP A 105 -8.92 0.55 -7.38
CA TRP A 105 -7.88 -0.30 -7.95
C TRP A 105 -7.59 -1.55 -7.10
N TRP A 106 -8.07 -1.58 -5.85
CA TRP A 106 -7.90 -2.73 -4.97
C TRP A 106 -8.96 -3.79 -5.28
N THR A 107 -8.50 -4.94 -5.78
CA THR A 107 -9.37 -6.03 -6.24
C THR A 107 -9.31 -7.25 -5.33
N LEU A 108 -8.33 -7.33 -4.44
CA LEU A 108 -8.19 -8.42 -3.48
C LEU A 108 -9.35 -8.42 -2.48
N GLY A 109 -10.01 -9.57 -2.32
CA GLY A 109 -11.15 -9.71 -1.40
C GLY A 109 -12.49 -9.19 -1.94
N ARG A 110 -12.52 -8.53 -3.11
CA ARG A 110 -13.77 -8.41 -3.89
C ARG A 110 -14.07 -9.82 -4.43
N GLY A 111 -14.96 -10.57 -3.77
CA GLY A 111 -15.45 -11.86 -4.26
C GLY A 111 -15.79 -11.73 -5.76
N ARG A 112 -15.45 -12.67 -6.64
CA ARG A 112 -16.08 -14.00 -6.72
C ARG A 112 -17.56 -14.02 -6.32
N ASP A 113 -18.29 -12.93 -6.57
CA ASP A 113 -19.73 -12.99 -6.79
C ASP A 113 -19.93 -13.15 -8.31
N GLN A 114 -19.71 -14.37 -8.81
CA GLN A 114 -20.29 -14.88 -10.05
C GLN A 114 -21.22 -16.04 -9.68
#